data_AF-A0A521H8G0-F1
#
_entry.id   AF-A0A521H8G0-F1
#
_cell.length_a   1.000
_cell.length_b   1.000
_cell.length_c   1.000
_cell.angle_alpha   90.00
_cell.angle_beta   90.00
_cell.angle_gamma   90.00
#
_symmetry.space_group_name_H-M   'P 1'
#
loop_
_entity.id
_entity.type
_entity.pdbx_description
1 polymer ?
#
loop_
_entity_poly.entity_id
_entity_poly.type
_entity_poly.pdbx_seq_one_letter_code
_entity_poly.pdbx_strand_id
1 'polypeptide(L)'
;MKPNLPPLDQLQPELEGRVLRFEELTGQLTVEDFDAVAERLLRKLDRDNVAIDTRFERRKRPSWPSANTNLLTFYRSEVQRVPVMDREEELRFCMGLEFLWRRLKKARKAAGFNKCEIERYPDGSDPNCRTCPPGRERICFGCSPASLPDGVRGRLRSRHQEFEAARNEVIERNLHIVFRLLERYRGVGVPMEDMIQEANYSLFKAVENFDFTRGVRFKTYAAYWVNQAFLNAIYNQSRTVRVPAYIQKAMKKINDAASGVGPSLDDVEAISRESGVPVDLVQTAITGNRFTLSLDKSLDDEDGGKMVDLVPADAGDPDADTHDSHRLSSHLDDAVRMLSQREQMVLRLRFGLDGEDAHTLAEVGDRLQISLERVRQIQKGAIDKIRKSEKYRLLEQYN
;
A
#
# COMPACT_ATOMS: atom_id res chain seq x y z
N MET A 1 -17.61 -38.34 22.76
CA MET A 1 -17.54 -39.74 22.26
C MET A 1 -17.45 -39.67 20.75
N LYS A 2 -16.31 -40.08 20.18
CA LYS A 2 -16.02 -39.98 18.74
C LYS A 2 -16.80 -41.06 17.97
N PRO A 3 -17.44 -40.78 16.83
CA PRO A 3 -17.63 -41.82 15.84
C PRO A 3 -16.25 -42.13 15.26
N ASN A 4 -15.78 -43.35 15.47
CA ASN A 4 -14.62 -43.91 14.81
C ASN A 4 -14.99 -44.05 13.32
N LEU A 5 -14.79 -42.98 12.53
CA LEU A 5 -14.98 -43.03 11.09
C LEU A 5 -13.95 -44.01 10.53
N PRO A 6 -14.38 -45.07 9.83
CA PRO A 6 -13.45 -46.07 9.32
C PRO A 6 -12.47 -45.41 8.34
N PRO A 7 -11.23 -45.92 8.23
CA PRO A 7 -10.32 -45.49 7.18
C PRO A 7 -11.02 -45.67 5.83
N LEU A 8 -10.87 -44.72 4.90
CA LEU A 8 -11.45 -44.74 3.54
C LEU A 8 -11.10 -46.01 2.72
N ASP A 9 -10.28 -46.91 3.28
CA ASP A 9 -9.96 -48.25 2.81
C ASP A 9 -11.10 -49.29 3.06
N GLN A 10 -12.05 -49.03 3.98
CA GLN A 10 -13.23 -49.89 4.20
C GLN A 10 -14.49 -49.41 3.46
N LEU A 11 -14.43 -48.26 2.79
CA LEU A 11 -15.45 -47.85 1.81
C LEU A 11 -15.11 -48.52 0.48
N GLN A 12 -15.67 -49.73 0.29
CA GLN A 12 -15.66 -50.50 -0.95
C GLN A 12 -16.30 -49.73 -2.13
N PRO A 13 -16.07 -50.17 -3.37
CA PRO A 13 -15.81 -49.33 -4.53
C PRO A 13 -17.08 -48.60 -4.96
N GLU A 14 -16.95 -47.30 -5.25
CA GLU A 14 -17.91 -46.39 -5.91
C GLU A 14 -17.80 -45.01 -5.22
N LEU A 15 -16.63 -44.38 -5.35
CA LEU A 15 -16.55 -42.93 -5.19
C LEU A 15 -16.81 -42.19 -6.52
N GLU A 16 -16.96 -42.93 -7.63
CA GLU A 16 -17.34 -42.35 -8.92
C GLU A 16 -18.65 -41.57 -8.81
N GLY A 17 -18.60 -40.25 -9.05
CA GLY A 17 -19.77 -39.37 -8.98
C GLY A 17 -20.20 -38.96 -7.56
N ARG A 18 -19.53 -39.42 -6.50
CA ARG A 18 -19.84 -39.02 -5.12
C ARG A 18 -19.15 -37.69 -4.77
N VAL A 19 -19.83 -36.86 -3.99
CA VAL A 19 -19.24 -35.64 -3.39
C VAL A 19 -18.79 -36.01 -1.98
N LEU A 20 -17.52 -35.76 -1.66
CA LEU A 20 -16.92 -36.02 -0.34
C LEU A 20 -17.02 -34.77 0.53
N ARG A 21 -17.46 -34.89 1.79
CA ARG A 21 -17.49 -33.72 2.69
C ARG A 21 -16.07 -33.34 3.15
N PHE A 22 -15.82 -32.06 3.34
CA PHE A 22 -14.51 -31.58 3.83
C PHE A 22 -14.15 -32.15 5.21
N GLU A 23 -15.12 -32.34 6.10
CA GLU A 23 -14.91 -32.94 7.43
C GLU A 23 -14.49 -34.41 7.33
N GLU A 24 -15.04 -35.16 6.36
CA GLU A 24 -14.68 -36.56 6.12
C GLU A 24 -13.25 -36.68 5.59
N LEU A 25 -12.82 -35.75 4.74
CA LEU A 25 -11.44 -35.66 4.26
C LEU A 25 -10.47 -35.38 5.40
N THR A 26 -10.74 -34.34 6.18
CA THR A 26 -9.84 -33.89 7.26
C THR A 26 -9.76 -34.88 8.42
N GLY A 27 -10.81 -35.67 8.66
CA GLY A 27 -10.81 -36.73 9.67
C GLY A 27 -9.80 -37.85 9.42
N GLN A 28 -9.29 -37.99 8.20
CA GLN A 28 -8.31 -39.01 7.81
C GLN A 28 -6.86 -38.51 7.89
N LEU A 29 -6.66 -37.21 8.11
CA LEU A 29 -5.36 -36.58 8.11
C LEU A 29 -4.81 -36.49 9.54
N THR A 30 -3.60 -37.01 9.74
CA THR A 30 -2.81 -36.88 10.96
C THR A 30 -1.52 -36.12 10.63
N VAL A 31 -0.94 -35.44 11.62
CA VAL A 31 0.30 -34.66 11.40
C VAL A 31 1.48 -35.57 11.06
N GLU A 32 1.57 -36.73 11.72
CA GLU A 32 2.68 -37.69 11.58
C GLU A 32 2.71 -38.35 10.20
N ASP A 33 1.54 -38.75 9.68
CA ASP A 33 1.43 -39.47 8.40
C ASP A 33 0.90 -38.59 7.26
N PHE A 34 0.86 -37.27 7.44
CA PHE A 34 0.18 -36.34 6.53
C PHE A 34 0.62 -36.56 5.07
N ASP A 35 1.92 -36.61 4.81
CA ASP A 35 2.46 -36.71 3.45
C ASP A 35 2.05 -38.03 2.77
N ALA A 36 2.19 -39.16 3.46
CA ALA A 36 1.87 -40.48 2.94
C ALA A 36 0.36 -40.63 2.68
N VAL A 37 -0.47 -40.19 3.64
CA VAL A 37 -1.93 -40.25 3.52
C VAL A 37 -2.41 -39.29 2.43
N ALA A 38 -1.90 -38.06 2.39
CA ALA A 38 -2.26 -37.07 1.37
C ALA A 38 -1.94 -37.58 -0.04
N GLU A 39 -0.74 -38.12 -0.28
CA GLU A 39 -0.40 -38.67 -1.60
C GLU A 39 -1.35 -39.79 -2.04
N ARG A 40 -1.68 -40.70 -1.13
CA ARG A 40 -2.61 -41.81 -1.38
C ARG A 40 -4.01 -41.29 -1.71
N LEU A 41 -4.54 -40.37 -0.91
CA LEU A 41 -5.85 -39.75 -1.13
C LEU A 41 -5.90 -38.95 -2.43
N LEU A 42 -4.85 -38.17 -2.75
CA LEU A 42 -4.76 -37.44 -4.01
C LEU A 42 -4.86 -38.37 -5.22
N ARG A 43 -4.17 -39.53 -5.20
CA ARG A 43 -4.24 -40.50 -6.29
C ARG A 43 -5.64 -41.10 -6.45
N LYS A 44 -6.34 -41.39 -5.34
CA LYS A 44 -7.71 -41.95 -5.35
C LYS A 44 -8.73 -40.93 -5.83
N LEU A 45 -8.78 -39.74 -5.22
CA LEU A 45 -9.75 -38.69 -5.56
C LEU A 45 -9.58 -38.16 -6.98
N ASP A 46 -8.35 -38.11 -7.50
CA ASP A 46 -8.11 -37.66 -8.87
C ASP A 46 -8.44 -38.73 -9.92
N ARG A 47 -8.26 -40.02 -9.59
CA ARG A 47 -8.67 -41.14 -10.46
C ARG A 47 -10.19 -41.18 -10.63
N ASP A 48 -10.90 -41.07 -9.52
CA ASP A 48 -12.36 -41.21 -9.46
C ASP A 48 -13.08 -39.86 -9.72
N ASN A 49 -12.31 -38.79 -9.97
CA ASN A 49 -12.78 -37.42 -10.21
C ASN A 49 -13.78 -36.90 -9.14
N VAL A 50 -13.48 -37.17 -7.88
CA VAL A 50 -14.32 -36.85 -6.72
C VAL A 50 -14.27 -35.36 -6.40
N ALA A 51 -15.43 -34.71 -6.33
CA ALA A 51 -15.55 -33.32 -5.88
C ALA A 51 -15.59 -33.25 -4.34
N ILE A 52 -15.05 -32.18 -3.77
CA ILE A 52 -15.08 -31.94 -2.33
C ILE A 52 -16.16 -30.90 -2.01
N ASP A 53 -17.11 -31.25 -1.14
CA ASP A 53 -18.13 -30.34 -0.64
C ASP A 53 -17.50 -29.36 0.35
N THR A 54 -17.38 -28.10 -0.06
CA THR A 54 -16.88 -26.99 0.75
C THR A 54 -17.99 -26.04 1.19
N ARG A 55 -19.25 -26.51 1.24
CA ARG A 55 -20.38 -25.73 1.77
C ARG A 55 -20.39 -25.80 3.30
N PHE A 56 -19.78 -24.81 3.94
CA PHE A 56 -19.71 -24.72 5.39
C PHE A 56 -20.99 -24.11 6.00
N GLU A 57 -21.40 -24.64 7.16
CA GLU A 57 -22.57 -24.14 7.89
C GLU A 57 -22.33 -22.75 8.49
N ARG A 58 -23.34 -21.88 8.39
CA ARG A 58 -23.32 -20.53 8.98
C ARG A 58 -24.58 -20.27 9.78
N ARG A 59 -24.46 -19.50 10.85
CA ARG A 59 -25.64 -18.98 11.58
C ARG A 59 -26.44 -18.04 10.66
N LYS A 60 -27.75 -17.94 10.92
CA LYS A 60 -28.66 -17.07 10.15
C LYS A 60 -28.19 -15.62 10.16
N ARG A 61 -28.36 -14.92 9.04
CA ARG A 61 -28.00 -13.49 8.92
C ARG A 61 -28.88 -12.63 9.85
N PRO A 62 -28.32 -11.61 10.50
CA PRO A 62 -29.11 -10.55 11.11
C PRO A 62 -29.90 -9.78 10.04
N SER A 63 -30.94 -9.06 10.46
CA SER A 63 -31.67 -8.16 9.57
C SER A 63 -30.72 -7.10 9.02
N TRP A 64 -31.00 -6.62 7.80
CA TRP A 64 -30.23 -5.53 7.21
C TRP A 64 -30.24 -4.29 8.11
N PRO A 65 -29.11 -3.58 8.21
CA PRO A 65 -29.01 -2.37 9.03
C PRO A 65 -29.96 -1.30 8.48
N SER A 66 -30.59 -0.53 9.36
CA SER A 66 -31.25 0.72 8.98
C SER A 66 -30.21 1.77 8.59
N ALA A 67 -30.61 2.81 7.85
CA ALA A 67 -29.70 3.84 7.34
C ALA A 67 -28.82 4.52 8.42
N ASN A 68 -29.24 4.51 9.69
CA ASN A 68 -28.50 5.11 10.82
C ASN A 68 -27.63 4.12 11.61
N THR A 69 -27.46 2.88 11.14
CA THR A 69 -26.68 1.88 11.87
C THR A 69 -25.19 2.11 11.68
N ASN A 70 -24.42 2.12 12.78
CA ASN A 70 -22.96 2.14 12.71
C ASN A 70 -22.45 0.90 11.94
N LEU A 71 -21.75 1.13 10.82
CA LEU A 71 -21.23 0.09 9.94
C LEU A 71 -20.27 -0.87 10.64
N LEU A 72 -19.45 -0.38 11.58
CA LEU A 72 -18.54 -1.23 12.36
C LEU A 72 -19.31 -2.19 13.27
N THR A 73 -20.40 -1.73 13.88
CA THR A 73 -21.26 -2.58 14.72
C THR A 73 -21.92 -3.67 13.90
N PHE A 74 -22.38 -3.34 12.69
CA PHE A 74 -22.93 -4.33 11.75
C PHE A 74 -21.86 -5.33 11.29
N TYR A 75 -20.66 -4.86 10.92
CA TYR A 75 -19.59 -5.75 10.50
C TYR A 75 -19.14 -6.69 11.65
N ARG A 76 -19.10 -6.19 12.89
CA ARG A 76 -18.82 -7.01 14.07
C ARG A 76 -19.87 -8.11 14.27
N SER A 77 -21.15 -7.81 14.06
CA SER A 77 -22.22 -8.83 14.20
C SER A 77 -22.15 -9.89 13.09
N GLU A 78 -21.76 -9.51 11.87
CA GLU A 78 -21.48 -10.45 10.78
C GLU A 78 -20.31 -11.39 11.11
N VAL A 79 -19.22 -10.88 11.69
CA VAL A 79 -18.09 -11.73 12.09
C VAL A 79 -18.45 -12.68 13.23
N GLN A 80 -19.29 -12.26 14.18
CA GLN A 80 -19.76 -13.12 15.27
C GLN A 80 -20.71 -14.24 14.80
N ARG A 81 -21.22 -14.17 13.57
CA ARG A 81 -22.05 -15.20 12.94
C ARG A 81 -21.26 -16.46 12.58
N VAL A 82 -19.96 -16.30 12.35
CA VAL A 82 -19.06 -17.38 11.92
C VAL A 82 -18.63 -18.19 13.16
N PRO A 83 -18.76 -19.54 13.14
CA PRO A 83 -18.36 -20.36 14.27
C PRO A 83 -16.85 -20.30 14.51
N VAL A 84 -16.46 -20.25 15.78
CA VAL A 84 -15.04 -20.32 16.18
C VAL A 84 -14.62 -21.78 16.25
N MET A 85 -13.42 -22.08 15.75
CA MET A 85 -12.85 -23.43 15.78
C MET A 85 -12.18 -23.72 17.11
N ASP A 86 -12.25 -24.99 17.53
CA ASP A 86 -11.39 -25.50 18.59
C ASP A 86 -9.95 -25.76 18.09
N ARG A 87 -9.07 -26.23 18.98
CA ARG A 87 -7.64 -26.49 18.64
C ARG A 87 -7.49 -27.64 17.64
N GLU A 88 -8.27 -28.70 17.76
CA GLU A 88 -8.16 -29.88 16.90
C GLU A 88 -8.74 -29.60 15.52
N GLU A 89 -9.90 -28.94 15.47
CA GLU A 89 -10.57 -28.45 14.27
C GLU A 89 -9.67 -27.49 13.49
N GLU A 90 -9.03 -26.52 14.16
CA GLU A 90 -8.10 -25.58 13.53
C GLU A 90 -6.95 -26.32 12.83
N LEU A 91 -6.35 -27.31 13.51
CA LEU A 91 -5.28 -28.12 12.94
C LEU A 91 -5.76 -28.96 11.75
N ARG A 92 -6.89 -29.66 11.89
CA ARG A 92 -7.52 -30.45 10.82
C ARG A 92 -7.84 -29.59 9.60
N PHE A 93 -8.37 -28.39 9.81
CA PHE A 93 -8.70 -27.47 8.74
C PHE A 93 -7.44 -27.01 8.01
N CYS A 94 -6.38 -26.65 8.73
CA CYS A 94 -5.10 -26.26 8.11
C CYS A 94 -4.50 -27.41 7.27
N MET A 95 -4.55 -28.65 7.78
CA MET A 95 -4.14 -29.83 7.01
C MET A 95 -5.00 -30.03 5.75
N GLY A 96 -6.32 -29.86 5.86
CA GLY A 96 -7.24 -29.93 4.72
C GLY A 96 -6.98 -28.86 3.67
N LEU A 97 -6.67 -27.63 4.10
CA LEU A 97 -6.30 -26.53 3.22
C LEU A 97 -5.01 -26.84 2.44
N GLU A 98 -3.99 -27.34 3.13
CA GLU A 98 -2.73 -27.78 2.51
C GLU A 98 -2.92 -28.95 1.55
N PHE A 99 -3.80 -29.89 1.88
CA PHE A 99 -4.18 -30.97 0.97
C PHE A 99 -4.80 -30.42 -0.33
N LEU A 100 -5.78 -29.52 -0.22
CA LEU A 100 -6.44 -28.89 -1.37
C LEU A 100 -5.44 -28.08 -2.21
N TRP A 101 -4.51 -27.41 -1.58
CA TRP A 101 -3.44 -26.68 -2.25
C TRP A 101 -2.54 -27.63 -3.06
N ARG A 102 -2.09 -28.74 -2.46
CA ARG A 102 -1.32 -29.78 -3.15
C ARG A 102 -2.10 -30.38 -4.32
N ARG A 103 -3.40 -30.62 -4.14
CA ARG A 103 -4.31 -31.10 -5.20
C ARG A 103 -4.36 -30.14 -6.38
N LEU A 104 -4.51 -28.84 -6.12
CA LEU A 104 -4.54 -27.80 -7.15
C LEU A 104 -3.18 -27.67 -7.85
N LYS A 105 -2.08 -27.65 -7.10
CA LYS A 105 -0.71 -27.59 -7.65
C LYS A 105 -0.41 -28.75 -8.59
N LYS A 106 -0.77 -29.98 -8.20
CA LYS A 106 -0.59 -31.18 -9.03
C LYS A 106 -1.42 -31.09 -10.32
N ALA A 107 -2.66 -30.59 -10.22
CA ALA A 107 -3.53 -30.38 -11.38
C ALA A 107 -2.95 -29.35 -12.36
N ARG A 108 -2.46 -28.21 -11.84
CA ARG A 108 -1.79 -27.17 -12.64
C ARG A 108 -0.53 -27.70 -13.30
N LYS A 109 0.30 -28.45 -12.57
CA LYS A 109 1.50 -29.09 -13.15
C LYS A 109 1.15 -30.05 -14.28
N ALA A 110 0.11 -30.87 -14.11
CA ALA A 110 -0.36 -31.78 -15.16
C ALA A 110 -0.93 -31.06 -16.40
N ALA A 111 -1.45 -29.84 -16.21
CA ALA A 111 -1.94 -28.99 -17.29
C ALA A 111 -0.85 -28.13 -17.97
N GLY A 112 0.42 -28.27 -17.57
CA GLY A 112 1.56 -27.62 -18.23
C GLY A 112 1.88 -26.20 -17.76
N PHE A 113 1.33 -25.76 -16.62
CA PHE A 113 1.69 -24.46 -16.04
C PHE A 113 3.15 -24.44 -15.56
N ASN A 114 3.80 -23.28 -15.65
CA ASN A 114 5.18 -23.11 -15.18
C ASN A 114 5.25 -23.05 -13.64
N LYS A 115 6.46 -23.22 -13.07
CA LYS A 115 6.66 -23.22 -11.62
C LYS A 115 6.15 -21.93 -10.95
N CYS A 116 6.39 -20.77 -11.56
CA CYS A 116 5.96 -19.47 -11.02
C CYS A 116 4.43 -19.32 -11.02
N GLU A 117 3.72 -19.83 -12.03
CA GLU A 117 2.25 -19.85 -12.12
C GLU A 117 1.61 -20.83 -11.13
N ILE A 118 2.32 -21.91 -10.81
CA ILE A 118 1.89 -22.89 -9.80
C ILE A 118 2.08 -22.33 -8.38
N GLU A 119 3.19 -21.63 -8.13
CA GLU A 119 3.56 -21.09 -6.82
C GLU A 119 2.91 -19.74 -6.51
N ARG A 120 2.56 -18.93 -7.53
CA ARG A 120 1.73 -17.73 -7.32
C ARG A 120 0.37 -18.13 -6.79
N TYR A 121 0.01 -17.50 -5.66
CA TYR A 121 -1.31 -17.68 -5.07
C TYR A 121 -2.40 -17.20 -6.05
N PRO A 122 -3.57 -17.87 -6.09
CA PRO A 122 -4.52 -17.70 -7.18
C PRO A 122 -5.18 -16.31 -7.25
N ASP A 123 -5.07 -15.52 -6.18
CA ASP A 123 -5.61 -14.16 -6.07
C ASP A 123 -4.70 -13.10 -6.69
N GLY A 124 -3.46 -13.45 -7.02
CA GLY A 124 -2.59 -12.62 -7.83
C GLY A 124 -3.15 -12.56 -9.25
N SER A 125 -4.19 -11.74 -9.46
CA SER A 125 -4.58 -11.31 -10.79
C SER A 125 -3.31 -10.83 -11.47
N ASP A 126 -2.94 -11.45 -12.60
CA ASP A 126 -1.87 -10.93 -13.42
C ASP A 126 -2.32 -9.55 -13.90
N PRO A 127 -1.66 -8.45 -13.47
CA PRO A 127 -2.06 -7.10 -13.86
C PRO A 127 -2.00 -6.90 -15.38
N ASN A 128 -1.29 -7.78 -16.09
CA ASN A 128 -1.08 -7.73 -17.54
C ASN A 128 -1.95 -8.72 -18.34
N CYS A 129 -2.86 -9.52 -17.73
CA CYS A 129 -3.70 -10.42 -18.52
C CYS A 129 -4.78 -9.63 -19.29
N ARG A 130 -4.47 -9.26 -20.55
CA ARG A 130 -5.33 -8.49 -21.47
C ARG A 130 -6.67 -9.18 -21.83
N THR A 131 -6.82 -10.47 -21.54
CA THR A 131 -8.01 -11.28 -21.84
C THR A 131 -9.03 -11.37 -20.70
N CYS A 132 -8.71 -10.88 -19.49
CA CYS A 132 -9.66 -10.80 -18.40
C CYS A 132 -10.29 -9.39 -18.38
N PRO A 133 -11.62 -9.25 -18.54
CA PRO A 133 -12.24 -7.93 -18.57
C PRO A 133 -12.04 -7.18 -17.24
N PRO A 134 -11.68 -5.89 -17.28
CA PRO A 134 -11.53 -5.09 -16.08
C PRO A 134 -12.91 -4.74 -15.53
N GLY A 135 -13.32 -5.40 -14.46
CA GLY A 135 -14.52 -5.01 -13.70
C GLY A 135 -15.41 -6.16 -13.27
N ARG A 136 -15.49 -6.31 -11.94
CA ARG A 136 -16.47 -7.04 -11.12
C ARG A 136 -16.64 -8.54 -11.41
N GLU A 137 -16.25 -9.31 -10.40
CA GLU A 137 -16.42 -10.76 -10.26
C GLU A 137 -15.80 -11.58 -11.39
N ARG A 138 -14.52 -11.90 -11.23
CA ARG A 138 -13.95 -13.16 -11.76
C ARG A 138 -12.54 -13.34 -11.21
N ILE A 139 -12.42 -14.30 -10.29
CA ILE A 139 -11.19 -15.05 -10.07
C ILE A 139 -10.56 -15.29 -11.45
N CYS A 140 -9.32 -14.86 -11.65
CA CYS A 140 -8.54 -15.30 -12.81
C CYS A 140 -8.37 -16.81 -12.64
N PHE A 141 -9.15 -17.62 -13.38
CA PHE A 141 -9.10 -19.09 -13.31
C PHE A 141 -7.80 -19.67 -13.91
N GLY A 142 -6.71 -18.91 -13.81
CA GLY A 142 -5.65 -18.88 -14.79
C GLY A 142 -6.18 -18.32 -16.10
N CYS A 143 -5.41 -17.44 -16.73
CA CYS A 143 -5.35 -17.41 -18.18
C CYS A 143 -4.79 -18.79 -18.59
N SER A 144 -5.63 -19.82 -18.50
CA SER A 144 -5.40 -21.18 -18.99
C SER A 144 -4.99 -21.00 -20.43
N PRO A 145 -3.84 -21.54 -20.90
CA PRO A 145 -3.49 -21.46 -22.30
C PRO A 145 -4.72 -21.87 -23.11
N ALA A 146 -5.12 -21.03 -24.07
CA ALA A 146 -6.38 -21.18 -24.81
C ALA A 146 -6.53 -22.59 -25.46
N SER A 147 -5.42 -23.32 -25.55
CA SER A 147 -5.27 -24.70 -26.01
C SER A 147 -5.71 -25.81 -25.04
N LEU A 148 -6.06 -25.54 -23.77
CA LEU A 148 -6.43 -26.60 -22.84
C LEU A 148 -7.83 -27.19 -23.15
N PRO A 149 -8.00 -28.53 -23.17
CA PRO A 149 -9.30 -29.16 -23.38
C PRO A 149 -10.35 -28.75 -22.32
N ASP A 150 -11.61 -28.60 -22.73
CA ASP A 150 -12.69 -28.13 -21.85
C ASP A 150 -12.88 -28.98 -20.59
N GLY A 151 -12.71 -30.31 -20.69
CA GLY A 151 -12.77 -31.20 -19.53
C GLY A 151 -11.65 -30.96 -18.51
N VAL A 152 -10.45 -30.58 -18.95
CA VAL A 152 -9.33 -30.23 -18.06
C VAL A 152 -9.59 -28.87 -17.42
N ARG A 153 -10.09 -27.91 -18.20
CA ARG A 153 -10.44 -26.57 -17.73
C ARG A 153 -11.53 -26.60 -16.65
N GLY A 154 -12.58 -27.40 -16.84
CA GLY A 154 -13.65 -27.60 -15.86
C GLY A 154 -13.14 -28.18 -14.54
N ARG A 155 -12.28 -29.20 -14.60
CA ARG A 155 -11.67 -29.81 -13.41
C ARG A 155 -10.77 -28.85 -12.64
N LEU A 156 -9.94 -28.06 -13.34
CA LEU A 156 -9.10 -27.04 -12.71
C LEU A 156 -9.93 -25.97 -12.00
N ARG A 157 -11.02 -25.52 -12.64
CA ARG A 157 -11.98 -24.58 -12.06
C ARG A 157 -12.60 -25.11 -10.77
N SER A 158 -13.06 -26.36 -10.78
CA SER A 158 -13.64 -27.01 -9.59
C SER A 158 -12.63 -27.08 -8.45
N ARG A 159 -11.42 -27.59 -8.69
CA ARG A 159 -10.37 -27.69 -7.66
C ARG A 159 -9.95 -26.34 -7.11
N HIS A 160 -9.95 -25.31 -7.95
CA HIS A 160 -9.69 -23.94 -7.52
C HIS A 160 -10.80 -23.43 -6.61
N GLN A 161 -12.07 -23.65 -6.94
CA GLN A 161 -13.21 -23.25 -6.12
C GLN A 161 -13.20 -23.98 -4.77
N GLU A 162 -12.87 -25.27 -4.75
CA GLU A 162 -12.69 -26.06 -3.52
C GLU A 162 -11.63 -25.41 -2.60
N PHE A 163 -10.45 -25.11 -3.15
CA PHE A 163 -9.36 -24.47 -2.42
C PHE A 163 -9.74 -23.08 -1.89
N GLU A 164 -10.29 -22.22 -2.75
CA GLU A 164 -10.71 -20.86 -2.37
C GLU A 164 -11.79 -20.85 -1.30
N ALA A 165 -12.78 -21.74 -1.42
CA ALA A 165 -13.83 -21.85 -0.41
C ALA A 165 -13.26 -22.25 0.95
N ALA A 166 -12.37 -23.25 1.00
CA ALA A 166 -11.70 -23.64 2.23
C ALA A 166 -10.80 -22.52 2.78
N ARG A 167 -10.04 -21.83 1.92
CA ARG A 167 -9.19 -20.70 2.33
C ARG A 167 -10.00 -19.59 2.98
N ASN A 168 -11.07 -19.16 2.31
CA ASN A 168 -11.96 -18.12 2.81
C ASN A 168 -12.59 -18.52 4.14
N GLU A 169 -12.99 -19.77 4.30
CA GLU A 169 -13.55 -20.25 5.56
C GLU A 169 -12.54 -20.18 6.72
N VAL A 170 -11.27 -20.55 6.52
CA VAL A 170 -10.23 -20.39 7.56
C VAL A 170 -10.10 -18.92 7.97
N ILE A 171 -10.06 -18.03 6.99
CA ILE A 171 -9.91 -16.59 7.22
C ILE A 171 -11.11 -16.07 8.01
N GLU A 172 -12.32 -16.36 7.52
CA GLU A 172 -13.57 -15.90 8.12
C GLU A 172 -13.76 -16.37 9.56
N ARG A 173 -13.45 -17.65 9.85
CA ARG A 173 -13.49 -18.19 11.22
C ARG A 173 -12.51 -17.50 12.17
N ASN A 174 -11.48 -16.85 11.62
CA ASN A 174 -10.44 -16.15 12.39
C ASN A 174 -10.55 -14.62 12.38
N LEU A 175 -11.50 -14.01 11.65
CA LEU A 175 -11.72 -12.55 11.62
C LEU A 175 -11.99 -11.97 13.03
N HIS A 176 -12.58 -12.76 13.93
CA HIS A 176 -12.83 -12.35 15.32
C HIS A 176 -11.55 -11.97 16.09
N ILE A 177 -10.39 -12.49 15.69
CA ILE A 177 -9.08 -12.17 16.29
C ILE A 177 -8.76 -10.70 16.06
N VAL A 178 -9.05 -10.16 14.87
CA VAL A 178 -8.79 -8.77 14.49
C VAL A 178 -9.49 -7.82 15.46
N PHE A 179 -10.79 -8.02 15.67
CA PHE A 179 -11.57 -7.21 16.62
C PHE A 179 -11.09 -7.32 18.07
N ARG A 180 -10.68 -8.51 18.51
CA ARG A 180 -10.16 -8.69 19.88
C ARG A 180 -8.86 -7.91 20.11
N LEU A 181 -8.01 -7.83 19.10
CA LEU A 181 -6.71 -7.17 19.20
C LEU A 181 -6.81 -5.65 18.96
N LEU A 182 -7.77 -5.21 18.14
CA LEU A 182 -8.02 -3.81 17.79
C LEU A 182 -8.28 -2.92 19.00
N GLU A 183 -8.91 -3.44 20.06
CA GLU A 183 -9.22 -2.68 21.28
C GLU A 183 -7.99 -1.98 21.89
N ARG A 184 -6.79 -2.56 21.71
CA ARG A 184 -5.53 -2.00 22.22
C ARG A 184 -4.97 -0.84 21.40
N TYR A 185 -5.52 -0.60 20.20
CA TYR A 185 -5.04 0.39 19.23
C TYR A 185 -6.08 1.47 18.93
N ARG A 186 -7.07 1.65 19.81
CA ARG A 186 -8.06 2.74 19.68
C ARG A 186 -7.41 4.11 19.90
N GLY A 187 -7.86 5.10 19.14
CA GLY A 187 -7.46 6.51 19.33
C GLY A 187 -6.04 6.85 18.87
N VAL A 188 -5.38 6.00 18.08
CA VAL A 188 -3.98 6.20 17.61
C VAL A 188 -3.91 6.97 16.27
N GLY A 189 -4.93 7.76 15.94
CA GLY A 189 -4.95 8.64 14.76
C GLY A 189 -5.28 7.99 13.42
N VAL A 190 -5.42 6.66 13.34
CA VAL A 190 -5.93 5.96 12.16
C VAL A 190 -7.37 5.50 12.42
N PRO A 191 -8.32 5.68 11.47
CA PRO A 191 -9.68 5.15 11.58
C PRO A 191 -9.69 3.64 11.85
N MET A 192 -10.68 3.18 12.63
CA MET A 192 -10.75 1.76 13.00
C MET A 192 -11.07 0.88 11.81
N GLU A 193 -11.88 1.38 10.89
CA GLU A 193 -12.24 0.77 9.62
C GLU A 193 -10.98 0.41 8.82
N ASP A 194 -10.07 1.37 8.67
CA ASP A 194 -8.83 1.20 7.93
C ASP A 194 -7.89 0.22 8.63
N MET A 195 -7.75 0.32 9.95
CA MET A 195 -6.98 -0.63 10.74
C MET A 195 -7.49 -2.07 10.58
N ILE A 196 -8.82 -2.25 10.60
CA ILE A 196 -9.47 -3.55 10.42
C ILE A 196 -9.15 -4.10 9.03
N GLN A 197 -9.20 -3.29 7.97
CA GLN A 197 -8.91 -3.77 6.62
C GLN A 197 -7.44 -4.15 6.43
N GLU A 198 -6.51 -3.36 6.94
CA GLU A 198 -5.07 -3.69 6.93
C GLU A 198 -4.77 -5.01 7.68
N ALA A 199 -5.41 -5.20 8.83
CA ALA A 199 -5.31 -6.42 9.61
C ALA A 199 -5.95 -7.62 8.92
N ASN A 200 -7.12 -7.45 8.30
CA ASN A 200 -7.77 -8.49 7.51
C ASN A 200 -6.85 -8.92 6.36
N TYR A 201 -6.28 -7.99 5.60
CA TYR A 201 -5.32 -8.28 4.53
C TYR A 201 -4.10 -9.07 5.04
N SER A 202 -3.58 -8.70 6.21
CA SER A 202 -2.47 -9.44 6.83
C SER A 202 -2.88 -10.83 7.34
N LEU A 203 -4.13 -11.02 7.71
CA LEU A 203 -4.67 -12.33 8.06
C LEU A 203 -4.73 -13.26 6.84
N PHE A 204 -5.07 -12.74 5.64
CA PHE A 204 -4.93 -13.51 4.39
C PHE A 204 -3.49 -14.01 4.23
N LYS A 205 -2.50 -13.11 4.32
CA LYS A 205 -1.07 -13.47 4.23
C LYS A 205 -0.63 -14.47 5.31
N ALA A 206 -1.21 -14.38 6.50
CA ALA A 206 -0.91 -15.32 7.58
C ALA A 206 -1.40 -16.72 7.23
N VAL A 207 -2.60 -16.89 6.66
CA VAL A 207 -3.09 -18.20 6.21
C VAL A 207 -2.19 -18.78 5.13
N GLU A 208 -1.72 -17.96 4.19
CA GLU A 208 -0.89 -18.41 3.06
C GLU A 208 0.48 -18.95 3.47
N ASN A 209 1.06 -18.39 4.54
CA ASN A 209 2.42 -18.70 5.01
C ASN A 209 2.43 -19.56 6.28
N PHE A 210 1.27 -20.01 6.75
CA PHE A 210 1.18 -20.80 7.97
C PHE A 210 1.65 -22.23 7.73
N ASP A 211 2.45 -22.74 8.66
CA ASP A 211 2.97 -24.10 8.64
C ASP A 211 2.49 -24.86 9.88
N PHE A 212 1.57 -25.80 9.67
CA PHE A 212 0.96 -26.57 10.75
C PHE A 212 1.93 -27.57 11.40
N THR A 213 3.03 -27.94 10.72
CA THR A 213 4.00 -28.93 11.23
C THR A 213 4.79 -28.41 12.42
N ARG A 214 4.83 -27.08 12.60
CA ARG A 214 5.52 -26.41 13.71
C ARG A 214 4.83 -26.56 15.07
N GLY A 215 3.65 -27.17 15.13
CA GLY A 215 2.93 -27.44 16.38
C GLY A 215 2.36 -26.21 17.09
N VAL A 216 2.40 -25.04 16.46
CA VAL A 216 1.81 -23.80 16.97
C VAL A 216 0.38 -23.64 16.45
N ARG A 217 -0.54 -23.16 17.28
CA ARG A 217 -1.91 -22.85 16.84
C ARG A 217 -1.92 -21.71 15.82
N PHE A 218 -2.75 -21.83 14.79
CA PHE A 218 -2.88 -20.78 13.77
C PHE A 218 -3.28 -19.45 14.40
N LYS A 219 -4.22 -19.43 15.34
CA LYS A 219 -4.62 -18.24 16.11
C LYS A 219 -3.46 -17.51 16.78
N THR A 220 -2.46 -18.25 17.29
CA THR A 220 -1.27 -17.65 17.90
C THR A 220 -0.38 -16.99 16.84
N TYR A 221 -0.20 -17.65 15.71
CA TYR A 221 0.57 -17.13 14.58
C TYR A 221 -0.12 -15.91 13.94
N ALA A 222 -1.42 -16.00 13.66
CA ALA A 222 -2.24 -14.93 13.12
C ALA A 222 -2.23 -13.67 13.99
N ALA A 223 -2.24 -13.83 15.32
CA ALA A 223 -2.17 -12.69 16.24
C ALA A 223 -0.88 -11.87 16.07
N TYR A 224 0.25 -12.50 15.74
CA TYR A 224 1.50 -11.79 15.45
C TYR A 224 1.35 -10.92 14.19
N TRP A 225 0.85 -11.51 13.09
CA TRP A 225 0.63 -10.80 11.82
C TRP A 225 -0.35 -9.65 11.95
N VAL A 226 -1.47 -9.86 12.67
CA VAL A 226 -2.47 -8.82 12.90
C VAL A 226 -1.91 -7.66 13.72
N ASN A 227 -1.14 -7.92 14.79
CA ASN A 227 -0.49 -6.83 15.54
C ASN A 227 0.55 -6.09 14.70
N GLN A 228 1.31 -6.81 13.88
CA GLN A 228 2.27 -6.20 12.96
C GLN A 228 1.56 -5.30 11.93
N ALA A 229 0.40 -5.73 11.44
CA ALA A 229 -0.43 -4.95 10.52
C ALA A 229 -0.91 -3.64 11.15
N PHE A 230 -1.45 -3.71 12.38
CA PHE A 230 -1.86 -2.50 13.10
C PHE A 230 -0.70 -1.54 13.33
N LEU A 231 0.46 -2.05 13.77
CA LEU A 231 1.65 -1.22 13.94
C LEU A 231 2.10 -0.58 12.62
N ASN A 232 2.11 -1.34 11.52
CA ASN A 232 2.46 -0.82 10.20
C ASN A 232 1.47 0.25 9.74
N ALA A 233 0.16 0.03 9.92
CA ALA A 233 -0.88 1.02 9.59
C ALA A 233 -0.66 2.31 10.40
N ILE A 234 -0.44 2.20 11.71
CA ILE A 234 -0.13 3.35 12.56
C ILE A 234 1.12 4.08 12.06
N TYR A 235 2.23 3.37 11.84
CA TYR A 235 3.47 4.01 11.39
C TYR A 235 3.33 4.67 10.02
N ASN A 236 2.48 4.15 9.14
CA ASN A 236 2.39 4.62 7.77
C ASN A 236 1.30 5.68 7.55
N GLN A 237 0.21 5.63 8.31
CA GLN A 237 -1.04 6.36 8.03
C GLN A 237 -1.49 7.28 9.18
N SER A 238 -0.91 7.17 10.40
CA SER A 238 -1.37 7.99 11.56
C SER A 238 -1.07 9.48 11.45
N ARG A 239 -0.24 9.89 10.49
CA ARG A 239 0.24 11.27 10.33
C ARG A 239 -0.08 11.78 8.94
N THR A 240 -0.53 13.03 8.86
CA THR A 240 -0.73 13.78 7.61
C THR A 240 0.56 13.84 6.78
N VAL A 241 1.68 14.15 7.43
CA VAL A 241 3.02 14.05 6.84
C VAL A 241 3.67 12.78 7.36
N ARG A 242 3.96 11.85 6.46
CA ARG A 242 4.53 10.55 6.79
C ARG A 242 5.90 10.71 7.46
N VAL A 243 6.03 10.19 8.68
CA VAL A 243 7.30 10.10 9.41
C VAL A 243 7.85 8.67 9.31
N PRO A 244 9.14 8.46 9.01
CA PRO A 244 9.74 7.12 9.01
C PRO A 244 9.54 6.35 10.32
N ALA A 245 9.33 5.03 10.23
CA ALA A 245 9.00 4.19 11.39
C ALA A 245 10.09 4.17 12.47
N TYR A 246 11.38 4.27 12.11
CA TYR A 246 12.47 4.28 13.08
C TYR A 246 12.45 5.54 13.96
N ILE A 247 12.05 6.69 13.39
CA ILE A 247 11.90 7.96 14.11
C ILE A 247 10.74 7.86 15.10
N GLN A 248 9.61 7.30 14.68
CA GLN A 248 8.46 7.08 15.57
C GLN A 248 8.77 6.12 16.72
N LYS A 249 9.55 5.06 16.45
CA LYS A 249 10.04 4.14 17.50
C LYS A 249 10.99 4.83 18.49
N ALA A 250 11.88 5.70 17.99
CA ALA A 250 12.75 6.51 18.85
C ALA A 250 11.92 7.45 19.72
N MET A 251 10.92 8.14 19.13
CA MET A 251 10.02 9.03 19.86
C MET A 251 9.24 8.30 20.96
N LYS A 252 8.78 7.07 20.71
CA LYS A 252 8.12 6.27 21.74
C LYS A 252 9.05 6.01 22.94
N LYS A 253 10.31 5.60 22.69
CA LYS A 253 11.30 5.41 23.76
C LYS A 253 11.60 6.71 24.51
N ILE A 254 11.65 7.82 23.79
CA ILE A 254 11.84 9.15 24.38
C ILE A 254 10.68 9.50 25.31
N ASN A 255 9.43 9.29 24.88
CA ASN A 255 8.24 9.55 25.70
C ASN A 255 8.18 8.62 26.93
N ASP A 256 8.51 7.34 26.76
CA ASP A 256 8.55 6.36 27.85
C ASP A 256 9.62 6.77 28.89
N ALA A 257 10.79 7.25 28.45
CA ALA A 257 11.86 7.75 29.33
C ALA A 257 11.53 9.11 29.98
N ALA A 258 10.94 10.04 29.23
CA ALA A 258 10.52 11.35 29.73
C ALA A 258 9.47 11.23 30.85
N SER A 259 8.63 10.19 30.79
CA SER A 259 7.67 9.88 31.86
C SER A 259 8.34 9.60 33.22
N GLY A 260 9.62 9.17 33.23
CA GLY A 260 10.39 8.92 34.45
C GLY A 260 11.27 10.08 34.92
N VAL A 261 11.71 10.97 34.03
CA VAL A 261 12.68 12.05 34.32
C VAL A 261 12.01 13.40 34.63
N GLY A 262 10.75 13.57 34.23
CA GLY A 262 9.98 14.81 34.41
C GLY A 262 9.55 15.44 33.07
N PRO A 263 8.65 16.46 33.09
CA PRO A 263 7.94 16.91 31.90
C PRO A 263 8.77 17.71 30.88
N SER A 264 10.02 18.10 31.16
CA SER A 264 10.81 18.92 30.24
C SER A 264 11.52 18.07 29.20
N LEU A 265 11.08 18.16 27.94
CA LEU A 265 11.73 17.54 26.77
C LEU A 265 13.00 18.29 26.30
N ASP A 266 13.46 19.27 27.08
CA ASP A 266 14.50 20.22 26.68
C ASP A 266 15.93 19.71 26.93
N ASP A 267 16.12 18.76 27.86
CA ASP A 267 17.42 18.15 28.15
C ASP A 267 17.65 16.88 27.31
N VAL A 268 18.10 17.09 26.07
CA VAL A 268 18.37 16.03 25.08
C VAL A 268 19.42 15.03 25.59
N GLU A 269 20.40 15.46 26.38
CA GLU A 269 21.46 14.60 26.91
C GLU A 269 20.94 13.70 28.04
N ALA A 270 20.11 14.22 28.93
CA ALA A 270 19.46 13.41 29.96
C ALA A 270 18.52 12.37 29.34
N ILE A 271 17.71 12.78 28.35
CA ILE A 271 16.82 11.87 27.63
C ILE A 271 17.59 10.79 26.88
N SER A 272 18.72 11.13 26.26
CA SER A 272 19.58 10.16 25.58
C SER A 272 20.11 9.10 26.55
N ARG A 273 20.59 9.52 27.74
CA ARG A 273 21.08 8.62 28.79
C ARG A 273 19.99 7.67 29.30
N GLU A 274 18.79 8.19 29.54
CA GLU A 274 17.69 7.38 30.07
C GLU A 274 17.07 6.45 29.00
N SER A 275 16.84 6.96 27.79
CA SER A 275 16.17 6.20 26.71
C SER A 275 17.10 5.24 25.95
N GLY A 276 18.42 5.39 26.09
CA GLY A 276 19.43 4.65 25.34
C GLY A 276 19.44 4.98 23.83
N VAL A 277 18.88 6.13 23.44
CA VAL A 277 18.83 6.62 22.06
C VAL A 277 19.97 7.64 21.84
N PRO A 278 20.73 7.58 20.74
CA PRO A 278 21.79 8.57 20.47
C PRO A 278 21.27 10.00 20.42
N VAL A 279 22.03 10.97 20.95
CA VAL A 279 21.68 12.40 21.03
C VAL A 279 21.20 12.95 19.68
N ASP A 280 21.91 12.67 18.59
CA ASP A 280 21.54 13.11 17.23
C ASP A 280 20.15 12.61 16.81
N LEU A 281 19.83 11.37 17.17
CA LEU A 281 18.54 10.76 16.85
C LEU A 281 17.43 11.29 17.75
N VAL A 282 17.72 11.64 19.01
CA VAL A 282 16.77 12.34 19.90
C VAL A 282 16.40 13.69 19.31
N GLN A 283 17.39 14.50 18.92
CA GLN A 283 17.16 15.81 18.31
C GLN A 283 16.32 15.71 17.02
N THR A 284 16.68 14.75 16.16
CA THR A 284 15.94 14.49 14.91
C THR A 284 14.51 14.03 15.19
N ALA A 285 14.31 13.17 16.20
CA ALA A 285 12.99 12.67 16.56
C ALA A 285 12.08 13.75 17.14
N ILE A 286 12.59 14.62 18.02
CA ILE A 286 11.83 15.75 18.56
C ILE A 286 11.43 16.70 17.44
N THR A 287 12.35 17.03 16.53
CA THR A 287 12.09 17.94 15.41
C THR A 287 11.10 17.34 14.41
N GLY A 288 11.25 16.06 14.09
CA GLY A 288 10.40 15.35 13.13
C GLY A 288 9.02 14.96 13.65
N ASN A 289 8.78 14.98 14.97
CA ASN A 289 7.50 14.59 15.58
C ASN A 289 6.48 15.74 15.70
N ARG A 290 6.65 16.84 14.96
CA ARG A 290 5.70 17.95 14.96
C ARG A 290 4.36 17.53 14.34
N PHE A 291 3.27 17.87 15.02
CA PHE A 291 1.92 17.64 14.52
C PHE A 291 1.48 18.80 13.63
N THR A 292 0.76 18.49 12.56
CA THR A 292 0.11 19.50 11.72
C THR A 292 -1.12 20.05 12.43
N LEU A 293 -1.34 21.36 12.35
CA LEU A 293 -2.57 22.00 12.78
C LEU A 293 -3.49 22.25 11.57
N SER A 294 -4.80 22.20 11.79
CA SER A 294 -5.77 22.54 10.74
C SER A 294 -5.83 24.06 10.56
N LEU A 295 -5.75 24.52 9.32
CA LEU A 295 -5.99 25.92 8.96
C LEU A 295 -7.46 26.33 9.14
N ASP A 296 -8.38 25.37 9.11
CA ASP A 296 -9.81 25.57 9.39
C ASP A 296 -10.14 25.62 10.88
N LYS A 297 -9.15 25.44 11.76
CA LYS A 297 -9.38 25.54 13.20
C LYS A 297 -9.89 26.94 13.52
N SER A 298 -11.08 27.03 14.10
CA SER A 298 -11.62 28.29 14.63
C SER A 298 -10.75 28.78 15.77
N LEU A 299 -10.53 30.09 15.78
CA LEU A 299 -9.93 30.81 16.90
C LEU A 299 -11.05 31.10 17.91
N ASP A 300 -10.75 31.04 19.20
CA ASP A 300 -11.69 31.39 20.29
C ASP A 300 -11.86 32.92 20.41
N ASP A 301 -11.98 33.62 19.28
CA ASP A 301 -12.26 35.05 19.22
C ASP A 301 -13.75 35.27 18.94
N GLU A 302 -14.33 36.33 19.51
CA GLU A 302 -15.76 36.67 19.38
C GLU A 302 -16.22 36.81 17.91
N ASP A 303 -15.27 37.07 17.01
CA ASP A 303 -15.48 37.26 15.57
C ASP A 303 -15.42 35.98 14.72
N GLY A 304 -15.14 34.80 15.31
CA GLY A 304 -15.21 33.52 14.61
C GLY A 304 -14.13 33.31 13.53
N GLY A 305 -13.00 34.01 13.64
CA GLY A 305 -11.87 33.89 12.70
C GLY A 305 -11.26 32.49 12.66
N LYS A 306 -10.63 32.14 11.54
CA LYS A 306 -9.93 30.87 11.34
C LYS A 306 -8.42 31.06 11.40
N MET A 307 -7.70 29.98 11.69
CA MET A 307 -6.22 29.97 11.67
C MET A 307 -5.64 30.42 10.32
N VAL A 308 -6.34 30.13 9.21
CA VAL A 308 -5.93 30.58 7.86
C VAL A 308 -5.87 32.10 7.73
N ASP A 309 -6.72 32.83 8.44
CA ASP A 309 -6.82 34.30 8.32
C ASP A 309 -5.59 35.01 8.91
N LEU A 310 -4.83 34.31 9.76
CA LEU A 310 -3.59 34.80 10.35
C LEU A 310 -2.35 34.52 9.49
N VAL A 311 -2.48 33.69 8.46
CA VAL A 311 -1.35 33.34 7.59
C VAL A 311 -1.19 34.45 6.55
N PRO A 312 -0.09 35.22 6.57
CA PRO A 312 0.14 36.22 5.53
C PRO A 312 0.25 35.54 4.16
N ALA A 313 -0.32 36.16 3.13
CA ALA A 313 -0.12 35.70 1.77
C ALA A 313 1.35 35.92 1.40
N ASP A 314 2.08 34.85 1.08
CA ASP A 314 3.47 34.89 0.60
C ASP A 314 3.61 35.49 -0.80
N ALA A 315 2.49 35.84 -1.45
CA ALA A 315 2.53 36.68 -2.63
C ALA A 315 2.84 38.10 -2.17
N GLY A 316 4.10 38.52 -2.35
CA GLY A 316 4.41 39.95 -2.46
C GLY A 316 3.37 40.62 -3.36
N ASP A 317 3.00 41.85 -3.03
CA ASP A 317 1.94 42.59 -3.70
C ASP A 317 2.06 42.44 -5.23
N PRO A 318 1.16 41.68 -5.89
CA PRO A 318 1.29 41.41 -7.30
C PRO A 318 1.24 42.70 -8.11
N ASP A 319 0.61 43.77 -7.62
CA ASP A 319 0.57 45.04 -8.33
C ASP A 319 1.90 45.80 -8.27
N ALA A 320 2.64 45.69 -7.15
CA ALA A 320 3.96 46.30 -7.01
C ALA A 320 5.01 45.60 -7.88
N ASP A 321 5.10 44.27 -7.79
CA ASP A 321 6.06 43.48 -8.57
C ASP A 321 5.76 43.50 -10.08
N THR A 322 4.47 43.57 -10.46
CA THR A 322 4.05 43.66 -11.87
C THR A 322 4.32 45.04 -12.47
N HIS A 323 4.16 46.13 -11.70
CA HIS A 323 4.51 47.46 -12.19
C HIS A 323 6.02 47.66 -12.37
N ASP A 324 6.83 47.18 -11.44
CA ASP A 324 8.28 47.34 -11.54
C ASP A 324 8.87 46.45 -12.63
N SER A 325 8.36 45.23 -12.82
CA SER A 325 8.76 44.36 -13.93
C SER A 325 8.37 44.90 -15.32
N HIS A 326 7.17 45.48 -15.48
CA HIS A 326 6.78 46.13 -16.75
C HIS A 326 7.61 47.38 -17.05
N ARG A 327 7.92 48.19 -16.04
CA ARG A 327 8.78 49.38 -16.21
C ARG A 327 10.21 48.97 -16.53
N LEU A 328 10.76 47.97 -15.84
CA LEU A 328 12.08 47.40 -16.12
C LEU A 328 12.16 46.86 -17.56
N SER A 329 11.16 46.07 -17.98
CA SER A 329 11.09 45.54 -19.34
C SER A 329 11.04 46.65 -20.40
N SER A 330 10.25 47.71 -20.15
CA SER A 330 10.17 48.88 -21.03
C SER A 330 11.52 49.62 -21.13
N HIS A 331 12.19 49.88 -20.00
CA HIS A 331 13.51 50.51 -19.98
C HIS A 331 14.60 49.64 -20.62
N LEU A 332 14.53 48.31 -20.46
CA LEU A 332 15.44 47.37 -21.11
C LEU A 332 15.25 47.38 -22.63
N ASP A 333 14.02 47.32 -23.13
CA ASP A 333 13.77 47.38 -24.59
C ASP A 333 14.26 48.70 -25.17
N ASP A 334 14.05 49.79 -24.44
CA ASP A 334 14.54 51.12 -24.79
C ASP A 334 16.07 51.23 -24.85
N ALA A 335 16.78 50.53 -23.95
CA ALA A 335 18.24 50.43 -23.94
C ALA A 335 18.77 49.47 -25.01
N VAL A 336 18.01 48.45 -25.39
CA VAL A 336 18.37 47.54 -26.49
C VAL A 336 18.17 48.24 -27.84
N ARG A 337 17.09 49.01 -28.04
CA ARG A 337 16.77 49.72 -29.29
C ARG A 337 17.84 50.71 -29.78
N MET A 338 18.71 51.20 -28.90
CA MET A 338 19.81 52.09 -29.29
C MET A 338 20.97 51.37 -30.00
N LEU A 339 21.04 50.04 -29.85
CA LEU A 339 22.09 49.22 -30.45
C LEU A 339 21.80 49.00 -31.93
N SER A 340 22.81 48.55 -32.69
CA SER A 340 22.57 48.14 -34.09
C SER A 340 21.66 46.91 -34.16
N GLN A 341 20.93 46.75 -35.27
CA GLN A 341 19.98 45.63 -35.45
C GLN A 341 20.62 44.25 -35.20
N ARG A 342 21.91 44.07 -35.54
CA ARG A 342 22.65 42.82 -35.28
C ARG A 342 22.97 42.62 -33.80
N GLU A 343 23.28 43.69 -33.07
CA GLU A 343 23.52 43.64 -31.62
C GLU A 343 22.24 43.36 -30.84
N GLN A 344 21.13 43.98 -31.24
CA GLN A 344 19.80 43.75 -30.65
C GLN A 344 19.40 42.29 -30.76
N MET A 345 19.53 41.70 -31.96
CA MET A 345 19.19 40.31 -32.22
C MET A 345 20.02 39.33 -31.37
N VAL A 346 21.34 39.59 -31.23
CA VAL A 346 22.20 38.76 -30.38
C VAL A 346 21.79 38.82 -28.91
N LEU A 347 21.46 40.01 -28.39
CA LEU A 347 21.03 40.14 -26.98
C LEU A 347 19.65 39.53 -26.73
N ARG A 348 18.67 39.77 -27.62
CA ARG A 348 17.31 39.23 -27.51
C ARG A 348 17.31 37.71 -27.51
N LEU A 349 18.05 37.07 -28.43
CA LEU A 349 18.19 35.62 -28.48
C LEU A 349 18.99 35.05 -27.30
N ARG A 350 20.05 35.73 -26.85
CA ARG A 350 20.90 35.24 -25.76
C ARG A 350 20.19 35.27 -24.41
N PHE A 351 19.38 36.28 -24.16
CA PHE A 351 18.74 36.53 -22.86
C PHE A 351 17.23 36.29 -22.86
N GLY A 352 16.63 35.92 -24.00
CA GLY A 352 15.19 35.61 -24.07
C GLY A 352 14.28 36.83 -23.89
N LEU A 353 14.74 38.02 -24.29
CA LEU A 353 14.05 39.29 -23.97
C LEU A 353 12.68 39.45 -24.66
N ASP A 354 12.43 38.71 -25.73
CA ASP A 354 11.15 38.71 -26.48
C ASP A 354 10.19 37.57 -26.04
N GLY A 355 10.47 36.89 -24.93
CA GLY A 355 9.69 35.77 -24.43
C GLY A 355 10.04 34.40 -25.03
N GLU A 356 11.13 34.32 -25.81
CA GLU A 356 11.79 33.04 -26.18
C GLU A 356 12.75 32.60 -25.06
N ASP A 357 13.08 31.31 -25.00
CA ASP A 357 14.10 30.79 -24.07
C ASP A 357 15.50 31.36 -24.39
N ALA A 358 16.34 31.51 -23.36
CA ALA A 358 17.70 31.99 -23.51
C ALA A 358 18.58 30.97 -24.26
N HIS A 359 19.11 31.36 -25.43
CA HIS A 359 19.96 30.50 -26.25
C HIS A 359 21.45 30.52 -25.85
N THR A 360 22.17 29.43 -26.12
CA THR A 360 23.64 29.41 -25.94
C THR A 360 24.37 30.22 -27.01
N LEU A 361 25.62 30.64 -26.76
CA LEU A 361 26.42 31.36 -27.77
C LEU A 361 26.59 30.57 -29.08
N ALA A 362 26.64 29.25 -29.00
CA ALA A 362 26.71 28.36 -30.15
C ALA A 362 25.41 28.41 -30.96
N GLU A 363 24.26 28.23 -30.30
CA GLU A 363 22.93 28.30 -30.94
C GLU A 363 22.64 29.65 -31.58
N VAL A 364 23.01 30.75 -30.92
CA VAL A 364 22.89 32.10 -31.48
C VAL A 364 23.80 32.26 -32.70
N GLY A 365 25.00 31.67 -32.67
CA GLY A 365 25.95 31.67 -33.79
C GLY A 365 25.42 30.91 -35.00
N ASP A 366 24.83 29.74 -34.77
CA ASP A 366 24.22 28.91 -35.81
C ASP A 366 23.03 29.62 -36.46
N ARG A 367 22.14 30.24 -35.64
CA ARG A 367 20.96 30.98 -36.13
C ARG A 367 21.33 32.23 -36.92
N LEU A 368 22.45 32.89 -36.59
CA LEU A 368 22.94 34.10 -37.27
C LEU A 368 24.03 33.84 -38.31
N GLN A 369 24.39 32.56 -38.55
CA GLN A 369 25.46 32.12 -39.45
C GLN A 369 26.80 32.84 -39.20
N ILE A 370 27.18 32.96 -37.92
CA ILE A 370 28.45 33.56 -37.49
C ILE A 370 29.14 32.67 -36.46
N SER A 371 30.47 32.73 -36.40
CA SER A 371 31.24 31.95 -35.41
C SER A 371 30.85 32.33 -33.97
N LEU A 372 30.92 31.36 -33.04
CA LEU A 372 30.69 31.58 -31.61
C LEU A 372 31.50 32.76 -31.04
N GLU A 373 32.79 32.86 -31.39
CA GLU A 373 33.65 33.96 -30.93
C GLU A 373 33.16 35.32 -31.44
N ARG A 374 32.58 35.36 -32.65
CA ARG A 374 31.98 36.58 -33.20
C ARG A 374 30.72 36.98 -32.43
N VAL A 375 29.87 36.03 -32.04
CA VAL A 375 28.69 36.31 -31.18
C VAL A 375 29.13 36.89 -29.85
N ARG A 376 30.15 36.28 -29.21
CA ARG A 376 30.72 36.75 -27.94
C ARG A 376 31.27 38.18 -28.04
N GLN A 377 31.97 38.51 -29.12
CA GLN A 377 32.45 39.87 -29.38
C GLN A 377 31.30 40.88 -29.52
N ILE A 378 30.26 40.53 -30.28
CA ILE A 378 29.07 41.37 -30.47
C ILE A 378 28.34 41.57 -29.14
N GLN A 379 28.14 40.51 -28.35
CA GLN A 379 27.51 40.58 -27.03
C GLN A 379 28.29 41.53 -26.10
N LYS A 380 29.61 41.36 -25.99
CA LYS A 380 30.43 42.20 -25.12
C LYS A 380 30.38 43.67 -25.56
N GLY A 381 30.51 43.92 -26.86
CA GLY A 381 30.41 45.28 -27.41
C GLY A 381 29.05 45.92 -27.18
N ALA A 382 27.97 45.16 -27.30
CA ALA A 382 26.60 45.61 -27.05
C ALA A 382 26.39 45.98 -25.57
N ILE A 383 26.84 45.12 -24.64
CA ILE A 383 26.76 45.40 -23.19
C ILE A 383 27.60 46.63 -22.81
N ASP A 384 28.81 46.75 -23.36
CA ASP A 384 29.68 47.90 -23.10
C ASP A 384 29.09 49.21 -23.65
N LYS A 385 28.35 49.16 -24.76
CA LYS A 385 27.58 50.30 -25.29
C LYS A 385 26.40 50.67 -24.40
N ILE A 386 25.63 49.68 -23.92
CA ILE A 386 24.53 49.94 -22.98
C ILE A 386 25.09 50.58 -21.72
N ARG A 387 26.17 50.05 -21.12
CA ARG A 387 26.80 50.59 -19.90
C ARG A 387 27.27 52.04 -20.02
N LYS A 388 27.66 52.48 -21.21
CA LYS A 388 28.11 53.87 -21.47
C LYS A 388 26.96 54.82 -21.83
N SER A 389 25.75 54.31 -21.95
CA SER A 389 24.57 55.09 -22.32
C SER A 389 23.94 55.79 -21.12
N GLU A 390 23.24 56.90 -21.38
CA GLU A 390 22.41 57.54 -20.35
C GLU A 390 21.26 56.65 -19.88
N LYS A 391 20.80 55.70 -20.71
CA LYS A 391 19.75 54.73 -20.36
C LYS A 391 20.20 53.71 -19.31
N TYR A 392 21.51 53.49 -19.13
CA TYR A 392 22.02 52.66 -18.04
C TYR A 392 21.67 53.22 -16.66
N ARG A 393 21.63 54.56 -16.51
CA ARG A 393 21.23 55.20 -15.24
C ARG A 393 19.79 54.91 -14.84
N LEU A 394 18.91 54.69 -15.83
CA LEU A 394 17.52 54.30 -15.58
C LEU A 394 17.42 52.83 -15.13
N LEU A 395 18.31 51.97 -15.64
CA LEU A 395 18.38 50.56 -15.25
C LEU A 395 19.05 50.36 -13.89
N GLU A 396 19.96 51.24 -13.49
CA GLU A 396 20.63 51.23 -12.18
C GLU A 396 19.66 51.41 -11.01
N GLN A 397 18.46 51.97 -11.25
CA GLN A 397 17.41 52.14 -10.24
C GLN A 397 16.72 50.83 -9.84
N TYR A 398 16.91 49.74 -10.60
CA TYR A 398 16.30 48.42 -10.38
C TYR A 398 17.28 47.40 -9.80
N ASN A 399 18.45 47.87 -9.37
CA ASN A 399 19.55 47.07 -8.83
C ASN A 399 19.70 47.37 -7.33
#